data_AF-A3IZS3-F1
#
_entry.id   AF-A3IZS3-F1
#
_cell.length_a   1.000
_cell.length_b   1.000
_cell.length_c   1.000
_cell.angle_alpha   90.00
_cell.angle_beta   90.00
_cell.angle_gamma   90.00
#
_symmetry.space_group_name_H-M   'P 1'
#
loop_
_entity.id
_entity.type
_entity.pdbx_description
1 polymer ?
#
loop_
_entity_poly.entity_id
_entity_poly.type
_entity_poly.pdbx_seq_one_letter_code
_entity_poly.pdbx_strand_id
1 'polypeptide(L)' 'MRELVWSPNFIRQLKRLVRQNPLIKHTVEQTLERLINDPFDPSLKTHKLKGNLANKSF' A
#
# COMPACT_ATOMS: atom_id res chain seq x y z
N MET A 1 13.94 7.86 0.57
CA MET A 1 13.25 6.80 1.32
C MET A 1 12.09 7.44 2.06
N ARG A 2 10.86 7.00 1.82
CA ARG A 2 9.66 7.50 2.50
C ARG A 2 9.28 6.61 3.69
N GLU A 3 8.66 7.18 4.70
CA GLU A 3 8.08 6.41 5.80
C GLU A 3 6.62 6.08 5.51
N LEU A 4 6.22 4.83 5.79
CA LEU A 4 4.83 4.41 5.69
C LEU A 4 4.12 4.65 7.02
N VAL A 5 3.00 5.37 6.96
CA VAL A 5 2.12 5.54 8.11
C VAL A 5 1.06 4.44 8.10
N TRP A 6 1.00 3.67 9.18
CA TRP A 6 0.09 2.53 9.30
C TRP A 6 -1.18 2.90 10.05
N SER A 7 -2.33 2.79 9.40
CA SER A 7 -3.61 2.85 10.12
C SER A 7 -3.92 1.51 10.80
N PRO A 8 -4.56 1.51 12.00
CA PRO A 8 -4.98 0.26 12.64
C PRO A 8 -5.90 -0.58 11.75
N ASN A 9 -6.72 0.07 10.92
CA ASN A 9 -7.59 -0.61 9.96
C ASN A 9 -6.78 -1.33 8.88
N PHE A 10 -5.77 -0.67 8.32
CA PHE A 10 -4.88 -1.28 7.32
C PHE A 10 -4.18 -2.53 7.89
N ILE A 11 -3.58 -2.43 9.08
CA ILE A 11 -2.87 -3.56 9.70
C ILE A 11 -3.80 -4.77 9.89
N ARG A 12 -5.02 -4.54 10.41
CA ARG A 12 -5.99 -5.62 10.62
C ARG A 12 -6.38 -6.30 9.31
N GLN A 13 -6.66 -5.52 8.26
CA GLN A 13 -7.04 -6.06 6.96
C GLN A 13 -5.88 -6.80 6.29
N LEU A 14 -4.65 -6.28 6.37
CA LEU A 14 -3.46 -6.94 5.85
C LEU A 14 -3.24 -8.30 6.53
N LYS A 15 -3.32 -8.36 7.87
CA LYS A 15 -3.21 -9.62 8.60
C LYS A 15 -4.26 -10.64 8.16
N ARG A 16 -5.51 -10.21 7.97
CA ARG A 16 -6.59 -11.08 7.47
C ARG A 16 -6.30 -11.59 6.06
N LEU A 17 -5.87 -10.71 5.17
CA LEU A 17 -5.55 -11.05 3.77
C LEU A 17 -4.44 -12.10 3.69
N VAL A 18 -3.34 -11.91 4.43
CA VAL A 18 -2.22 -12.86 4.46
C VAL A 18 -2.63 -14.20 5.08
N ARG A 19 -3.50 -14.20 6.10
CA ARG A 19 -4.01 -15.47 6.68
C ARG A 19 -4.88 -16.25 5.70
N GLN A 20 -5.65 -15.58 4.86
CA GLN A 20 -6.51 -16.22 3.86
C GLN A 20 -5.73 -16.67 2.63
N ASN A 21 -4.68 -15.94 2.25
CA ASN A 21 -3.80 -16.29 1.14
C ASN A 21 -2.34 -16.00 1.50
N PRO A 22 -1.61 -16.98 2.08
CA PRO A 22 -0.22 -16.78 2.48
C PRO A 22 0.72 -16.39 1.34
N LEU A 23 0.40 -16.79 0.10
CA LEU A 23 1.22 -16.51 -1.08
C LEU A 23 1.25 -15.01 -1.42
N ILE A 24 0.22 -14.24 -1.03
CA ILE A 24 0.16 -12.80 -1.32
C ILE A 24 1.12 -11.97 -0.48
N LYS A 25 1.66 -12.54 0.61
CA LYS A 25 2.55 -11.84 1.54
C LYS A 25 3.74 -11.23 0.80
N HIS A 26 4.41 -12.02 -0.04
CA HIS A 26 5.59 -11.57 -0.75
C HIS A 26 5.27 -10.43 -1.73
N THR A 27 4.15 -10.53 -2.45
CA THR A 27 3.70 -9.47 -3.36
C THR A 27 3.43 -8.17 -2.62
N VAL A 28 2.81 -8.24 -1.43
CA VAL A 28 2.55 -7.04 -0.62
C VAL A 28 3.85 -6.41 -0.14
N GLU A 29 4.79 -7.20 0.38
CA GLU A 29 6.10 -6.72 0.83
C GLU A 29 6.85 -6.00 -0.30
N GLN A 30 6.96 -6.62 -1.47
CA GLN A 30 7.60 -6.02 -2.65
C GLN A 30 6.91 -4.73 -3.11
N THR A 31 5.58 -4.70 -3.06
CA THR A 31 4.80 -3.51 -3.44
C THR A 31 5.08 -2.36 -2.48
N LEU A 32 5.14 -2.63 -1.17
CA LEU A 32 5.44 -1.62 -0.14
C LEU A 32 6.88 -1.11 -0.25
N GLU A 33 7.86 -1.99 -0.52
CA GLU A 33 9.24 -1.59 -0.77
C GLU A 33 9.36 -0.66 -1.99
N ARG A 34 8.70 -1.01 -3.10
CA ARG A 34 8.64 -0.14 -4.29
C ARG A 34 7.98 1.19 -3.97
N LEU A 35 6.87 1.19 -3.22
CA LEU A 35 6.17 2.40 -2.81
C LEU A 35 7.06 3.33 -1.94
N ILE A 36 7.86 2.77 -1.03
CA ILE A 36 8.82 3.52 -0.20
C ILE A 36 9.91 4.18 -1.05
N ASN A 37 10.40 3.45 -2.06
CA ASN A 37 11.44 3.92 -2.97
C ASN A 37 10.88 4.96 -3.96
N ASP A 38 9.89 4.59 -4.77
CA ASP A 38 9.23 5.43 -5.76
C ASP A 38 7.72 5.12 -5.91
N PRO A 39 6.82 5.95 -5.34
CA PRO A 39 5.37 5.85 -5.50
C PRO A 39 4.85 6.05 -6.92
N PHE A 40 5.68 6.60 -7.81
CA PHE A 40 5.34 6.82 -9.21
C PHE A 40 5.98 5.76 -10.12
N ASP A 41 6.58 4.71 -9.55
CA ASP A 41 7.09 3.56 -10.30
C ASP A 41 5.96 2.98 -11.18
N PRO A 42 6.14 2.90 -12.51
CA PRO A 42 5.10 2.43 -13.43
C PRO A 42 4.59 1.02 -13.12
N SER A 43 5.41 0.17 -12.49
CA SER A 43 5.02 -1.18 -12.08
C SER A 43 3.96 -1.20 -10.97
N LEU A 44 3.86 -0.13 -10.18
CA LEU A 44 2.83 0.03 -9.16
C LEU A 44 1.46 0.34 -9.75
N LYS A 45 1.39 0.79 -11.02
CA LYS A 45 0.15 1.14 -11.73
C LYS A 45 -0.76 2.04 -10.90
N THR A 46 -0.16 3.05 -10.24
CA THR A 46 -0.91 3.95 -9.36
C THR A 46 -1.85 4.85 -10.16
N HIS A 47 -2.99 5.17 -9.56
CA HIS A 47 -3.96 6.09 -10.14
C HIS A 47 -4.23 7.22 -9.16
N LYS A 48 -4.34 8.45 -9.67
CA LYS A 48 -4.71 9.60 -8.84
C LYS A 48 -6.13 9.40 -8.31
N LEU A 49 -6.25 9.37 -6.98
CA LEU A 49 -7.54 9.30 -6.31
C LEU A 49 -8.34 10.59 -6.56
N LYS A 50 -9.67 10.47 -6.60
CA LYS A 50 -10.62 11.57 -6.88
C LYS A 50 -11.69 11.68 -5.79
N GLY A 51 -12.46 12.77 -5.80
CA GLY A 51 -13.57 13.00 -4.87
C GLY A 51 -13.11 13.10 -3.40
N ASN A 52 -13.83 12.45 -2.49
CA ASN A 52 -13.51 12.44 -1.05
C ASN A 52 -12.14 11.83 -0.71
N LEU A 53 -11.53 11.14 -1.67
CA LEU A 53 -10.22 10.50 -1.57
C LEU A 53 -9.13 11.25 -2.34
N ALA A 54 -9.47 12.33 -3.05
CA ALA A 54 -8.47 13.19 -3.68
C ALA A 54 -7.56 13.76 -2.60
N ASN A 55 -6.24 13.75 -2.86
CA ASN A 55 -5.16 14.24 -1.99
C ASN A 55 -5.65 15.29 -0.98
N LYS A 56 -6.04 14.84 0.21
CA LYS A 56 -6.14 15.72 1.36
C LYS A 56 -4.71 15.82 1.87
N SER A 57 -4.17 17.04 1.91
CA SER A 57 -2.89 17.31 2.56
C SER A 57 -2.97 16.74 3.98
N PHE A 58 -2.20 15.68 4.24
CA PHE A 58 -1.95 15.16 5.58
C PHE A 58 -0.69 15.83 6.13
#